data_AF-A0A089K7G9-F1
#
_entry.id   AF-A0A089K7G9-F1
#
_cell.length_a   1.000
_cell.length_b   1.000
_cell.length_c   1.000
_cell.angle_alpha   90.00
_cell.angle_beta   90.00
_cell.angle_gamma   90.00
#
_symmetry.space_group_name_H-M   'P 1'
#
loop_
_entity.id
_entity.type
_entity.pdbx_description
1 polymer ?
#
loop_
_entity_poly.entity_id
_entity_poly.type
_entity_poly.pdbx_seq_one_letter_code
_entity_poly.pdbx_strand_id
1 'polypeptide(L)'
;MAFFLLHTVVIPSPAADAEGSRAAVEQLAQLSGDDVLDTLLDNGLRLPEGLEADEFTRSAAKEIVTGIESGAITADRIPYSYTKMVELTQNILEIIGAPGASARGISALAGYTLQDSSLIGSWSNDYRYYNCYGYAIGQQVFKDPGYHSGQSFSVSMGIAEIADLAVSDLNALGYWGYKTTTKPSSLAYYERVVAVRKGSNDYHFMKGDTSASDWTHKPAGNQPMRWNYASPGYKIWTNEYSFQNVNYAATVNYNSTIYYIIYWAKNGAGPQPTKKIQPIL
;
A
#
# COMPACT_ATOMS: atom_id res chain seq x y z
N MET A 1 22.14 -14.06 79.08
CA MET A 1 20.92 -14.46 78.33
C MET A 1 20.86 -13.64 77.06
N ALA A 2 21.22 -14.22 75.93
CA ALA A 2 21.20 -13.54 74.63
C ALA A 2 20.01 -14.04 73.82
N PHE A 3 19.14 -13.10 73.42
CA PHE A 3 17.99 -13.32 72.54
C PHE A 3 18.48 -13.48 71.09
N PHE A 4 18.16 -14.61 70.45
CA PHE A 4 18.29 -14.78 69.01
C PHE A 4 16.98 -14.38 68.32
N LEU A 5 17.00 -13.29 67.56
CA LEU A 5 15.89 -12.87 66.69
C LEU A 5 16.03 -13.56 65.33
N LEU A 6 15.13 -14.50 65.06
CA LEU A 6 14.98 -15.22 63.80
C LEU A 6 14.44 -14.26 62.73
N HIS A 7 15.25 -13.91 61.72
CA HIS A 7 14.76 -13.17 60.55
C HIS A 7 14.19 -14.17 59.54
N THR A 8 12.87 -14.30 59.49
CA THR A 8 12.17 -14.97 58.38
C THR A 8 12.24 -14.08 57.15
N VAL A 9 13.08 -14.46 56.19
CA VAL A 9 13.07 -13.89 54.84
C VAL A 9 11.83 -14.40 54.13
N VAL A 10 10.83 -13.53 53.97
CA VAL A 10 9.69 -13.78 53.09
C VAL A 10 10.19 -13.59 51.67
N ILE A 11 10.42 -14.70 50.96
CA ILE A 11 10.66 -14.67 49.52
C ILE A 11 9.32 -14.37 48.86
N PRO A 12 9.15 -13.27 48.12
CA PRO A 12 7.93 -13.04 47.38
C PRO A 12 7.79 -14.13 46.31
N SER A 13 6.63 -14.79 46.28
CA SER A 13 6.28 -15.67 45.17
C SER A 13 6.35 -14.87 43.86
N PRO A 14 6.91 -15.43 42.78
CA PRO A 14 6.85 -14.77 41.48
C PRO A 14 5.37 -14.61 41.12
N ALA A 15 5.01 -13.35 40.82
CA ALA A 15 3.73 -13.06 40.20
C ALA A 15 3.64 -13.91 38.93
N ALA A 16 2.53 -14.65 38.79
CA ALA A 16 2.21 -15.29 37.54
C ALA A 16 1.98 -14.19 36.51
N ASP A 17 3.01 -13.89 35.72
CA ASP A 17 2.84 -13.14 34.49
C ASP A 17 1.86 -13.93 33.62
N ALA A 18 0.72 -13.31 33.36
CA ALA A 18 -0.16 -13.71 32.27
C ALA A 18 0.53 -13.35 30.94
N GLU A 19 1.67 -13.99 30.66
CA GLU A 19 2.25 -14.05 29.32
C GLU A 19 1.42 -15.06 28.53
N GLY A 20 0.31 -14.57 27.96
CA GLY A 20 -0.15 -15.14 26.70
C GLY A 20 1.03 -15.06 25.74
N SER A 21 1.54 -16.22 25.33
CA SER A 21 2.67 -16.35 24.39
C SER A 21 2.37 -15.52 23.14
N ARG A 22 2.88 -14.29 23.08
CA ARG A 22 3.00 -13.58 21.82
C ARG A 22 3.88 -14.45 20.94
N ALA A 23 3.31 -15.06 19.91
CA ALA A 23 4.07 -15.82 18.94
C ALA A 23 5.18 -14.92 18.40
N ALA A 24 6.43 -15.27 18.69
CA ALA A 24 7.57 -14.47 18.27
C ALA A 24 7.59 -14.43 16.74
N VAL A 25 7.80 -13.24 16.15
CA VAL A 25 7.77 -13.01 14.69
C VAL A 25 8.56 -14.07 13.92
N GLU A 26 9.76 -14.39 14.42
CA GLU A 26 10.65 -15.39 13.83
C GLU A 26 9.98 -16.77 13.72
N GLN A 27 9.19 -17.17 14.71
CA GLN A 27 8.47 -18.46 14.69
C GLN A 27 7.35 -18.42 13.64
N LEU A 28 6.56 -17.34 13.60
CA LEU A 28 5.52 -17.17 12.59
C LEU A 28 6.10 -17.12 11.17
N ALA A 29 7.27 -16.52 10.99
CA ALA A 29 7.91 -16.41 9.68
C ALA A 29 8.43 -17.75 9.13
N GLN A 30 8.57 -18.79 9.95
CA GLN A 30 8.89 -20.15 9.49
C GLN A 30 7.67 -21.00 9.11
N LEU A 31 6.47 -20.58 9.47
CA LEU A 31 5.22 -21.33 9.23
C LEU A 31 4.75 -21.26 7.77
N SER A 32 3.88 -22.17 7.34
CA SER A 32 3.17 -22.02 6.06
C SER A 32 2.16 -20.86 6.11
N GLY A 33 1.63 -20.41 4.97
CA GLY A 33 0.65 -19.32 4.96
C GLY A 33 -0.65 -19.66 5.71
N ASP A 34 -1.06 -20.93 5.65
CA ASP A 34 -2.24 -21.43 6.36
C ASP A 34 -2.01 -21.37 7.88
N ASP A 35 -0.88 -21.90 8.34
CA ASP A 35 -0.50 -21.94 9.75
C ASP A 35 -0.25 -20.53 10.32
N VAL A 36 0.25 -19.58 9.52
CA VAL A 36 0.44 -18.18 9.94
C VAL A 36 -0.90 -17.54 10.28
N LEU A 37 -1.87 -17.61 9.37
CA LEU A 37 -3.14 -16.92 9.56
C LEU A 37 -3.91 -17.52 10.74
N ASP A 38 -3.98 -18.85 10.82
CA ASP A 38 -4.70 -19.53 11.89
C ASP A 38 -4.08 -19.21 13.26
N THR A 39 -2.75 -19.22 13.37
CA THR A 39 -2.06 -18.82 14.60
C THR A 39 -2.36 -17.36 14.98
N LEU A 40 -2.38 -16.43 14.01
CA LEU A 40 -2.69 -15.03 14.29
C LEU A 40 -4.13 -14.85 14.76
N LEU A 41 -5.09 -15.56 14.15
CA LEU A 41 -6.50 -15.54 14.55
C LEU A 41 -6.69 -16.09 15.97
N ASP A 42 -6.03 -17.21 16.30
CA ASP A 42 -6.04 -17.79 17.65
C ASP A 42 -5.46 -16.85 18.71
N ASN A 43 -4.56 -15.96 18.29
CA ASN A 43 -3.97 -14.91 19.14
C ASN A 43 -4.76 -13.58 19.10
N GLY A 44 -5.95 -13.56 18.51
CA GLY A 44 -6.88 -12.44 18.56
C GLY A 44 -6.80 -11.46 17.40
N LEU A 45 -6.14 -11.82 16.28
CA LEU A 45 -6.18 -11.02 15.06
C LEU A 45 -7.63 -10.81 14.61
N ARG A 46 -7.96 -9.56 14.27
CA ARG A 46 -9.22 -9.20 13.61
C ARG A 46 -8.97 -8.96 12.14
N LEU A 47 -9.70 -9.66 11.27
CA LEU A 47 -9.63 -9.38 9.84
C LEU A 47 -10.34 -8.06 9.52
N PRO A 48 -9.76 -7.23 8.63
CA PRO A 48 -10.45 -6.07 8.07
C PRO A 48 -11.80 -6.44 7.46
N GLU A 49 -12.76 -5.52 7.52
CA GLU A 49 -14.10 -5.76 6.98
C GLU A 49 -14.06 -6.18 5.50
N GLY A 50 -14.69 -7.32 5.20
CA GLY A 50 -14.74 -7.90 3.86
C GLY A 50 -13.42 -8.50 3.38
N LEU A 51 -12.49 -8.81 4.27
CA LEU A 51 -11.52 -9.89 4.07
C LEU A 51 -11.99 -11.14 4.81
N GLU A 52 -11.86 -12.29 4.15
CA GLU A 52 -12.19 -13.59 4.70
C GLU A 52 -10.91 -14.41 4.89
N ALA A 53 -10.96 -15.51 5.66
CA ALA A 53 -9.83 -16.42 5.87
C ALA A 53 -9.57 -17.33 4.63
N ASP A 54 -9.52 -16.72 3.46
CA ASP A 54 -9.30 -17.36 2.16
C ASP A 54 -7.80 -17.39 1.77
N GLU A 55 -7.51 -18.01 0.62
CA GLU A 55 -6.14 -18.14 0.09
C GLU A 55 -5.44 -16.77 -0.08
N PHE A 56 -6.22 -15.73 -0.43
CA PHE A 56 -5.70 -14.37 -0.56
C PHE A 56 -5.20 -13.85 0.78
N THR A 57 -6.04 -13.88 1.81
CA THR A 57 -5.68 -13.35 3.14
C THR A 57 -4.58 -14.16 3.80
N ARG A 58 -4.55 -15.48 3.59
CA ARG A 58 -3.46 -16.37 4.07
C ARG A 58 -2.12 -16.01 3.44
N SER A 59 -2.10 -15.81 2.12
CA SER A 59 -0.90 -15.38 1.39
C SER A 59 -0.45 -13.98 1.84
N ALA A 60 -1.40 -13.06 2.01
CA ALA A 60 -1.14 -11.70 2.50
C ALA A 60 -0.55 -11.70 3.92
N ALA A 61 -1.14 -12.47 4.85
CA ALA A 61 -0.64 -12.58 6.22
C ALA A 61 0.79 -13.13 6.24
N LYS A 62 1.10 -14.13 5.40
CA LYS A 62 2.45 -14.66 5.27
C LYS A 62 3.45 -13.62 4.78
N GLU A 63 3.10 -12.88 3.72
CA GLU A 63 3.95 -11.81 3.18
C GLU A 63 4.21 -10.72 4.22
N ILE A 64 3.17 -10.31 4.95
CA ILE A 64 3.26 -9.29 6.00
C ILE A 64 4.20 -9.76 7.11
N VAL A 65 4.03 -10.97 7.64
CA VAL A 65 4.88 -11.51 8.72
C VAL A 65 6.35 -11.58 8.29
N THR A 66 6.63 -12.10 7.09
CA THR A 66 8.00 -12.11 6.55
C THR A 66 8.56 -10.70 6.36
N GLY A 67 7.72 -9.74 5.93
CA GLY A 67 8.07 -8.33 5.83
C GLY A 67 8.41 -7.70 7.17
N ILE A 68 7.70 -8.07 8.24
CA ILE A 68 7.97 -7.63 9.61
C ILE A 68 9.28 -8.24 10.13
N GLU A 69 9.47 -9.55 9.96
CA GLU A 69 10.68 -10.28 10.37
C GLU A 69 11.94 -9.68 9.74
N SER A 70 11.89 -9.43 8.43
CA SER A 70 13.00 -8.86 7.67
C SER A 70 13.20 -7.35 7.91
N GLY A 71 12.38 -6.71 8.74
CA GLY A 71 12.41 -5.27 8.98
C GLY A 71 11.95 -4.43 7.79
N ALA A 72 11.42 -5.04 6.73
CA ALA A 72 10.88 -4.39 5.53
C ALA A 72 9.54 -3.68 5.80
N ILE A 73 8.79 -4.12 6.80
CA ILE A 73 7.52 -3.54 7.27
C ILE A 73 7.66 -3.16 8.74
N THR A 74 7.26 -1.95 9.10
CA THR A 74 7.18 -1.49 10.49
C THR A 74 5.90 -0.67 10.71
N ALA A 75 5.56 -0.37 11.97
CA ALA A 75 4.39 0.45 12.28
C ALA A 75 4.42 1.84 11.63
N ASP A 76 5.61 2.41 11.43
CA ASP A 76 5.79 3.70 10.75
C ASP A 76 5.87 3.56 9.22
N ARG A 77 5.99 2.34 8.70
CA ARG A 77 6.35 2.05 7.31
C ARG A 77 5.61 0.82 6.79
N ILE A 78 4.40 1.06 6.29
CA ILE A 78 3.57 0.05 5.63
C ILE A 78 3.60 0.33 4.10
N PRO A 79 4.05 -0.63 3.27
CA PRO A 79 4.36 -0.37 1.86
C PRO A 79 3.17 -0.60 0.91
N TYR A 80 1.94 -0.64 1.43
CA TYR A 80 0.73 -0.93 0.67
C TYR A 80 -0.13 0.31 0.42
N SER A 81 -0.73 0.39 -0.76
CA SER A 81 -1.69 1.45 -1.12
C SER A 81 -3.14 1.03 -0.84
N TYR A 82 -3.45 -0.25 -1.03
CA TYR A 82 -4.75 -0.83 -0.74
C TYR A 82 -5.08 -0.77 0.76
N THR A 83 -6.18 -0.09 1.09
CA THR A 83 -6.52 0.22 2.49
C THR A 83 -6.69 -1.01 3.38
N LYS A 84 -7.30 -2.10 2.88
CA LYS A 84 -7.46 -3.32 3.70
C LYS A 84 -6.14 -4.04 3.98
N MET A 85 -5.16 -3.97 3.07
CA MET A 85 -3.82 -4.50 3.35
C MET A 85 -3.09 -3.67 4.42
N VAL A 86 -3.31 -2.36 4.43
CA VAL A 86 -2.79 -1.48 5.48
C VAL A 86 -3.41 -1.84 6.83
N GLU A 87 -4.74 -1.99 6.90
CA GLU A 87 -5.45 -2.37 8.12
C GLU A 87 -5.03 -3.77 8.61
N LEU A 88 -4.94 -4.77 7.71
CA LEU A 88 -4.45 -6.10 8.07
C LEU A 88 -3.03 -6.05 8.65
N THR A 89 -2.15 -5.26 8.04
CA THR A 89 -0.77 -5.08 8.53
C THR A 89 -0.75 -4.46 9.92
N GLN A 90 -1.58 -3.45 10.18
CA GLN A 90 -1.70 -2.82 11.49
C GLN A 90 -2.20 -3.81 12.54
N ASN A 91 -3.26 -4.56 12.24
CA ASN A 91 -3.82 -5.56 13.15
C ASN A 91 -2.78 -6.66 13.47
N ILE A 92 -2.01 -7.12 12.48
CA ILE A 92 -0.92 -8.10 12.71
C ILE A 92 0.18 -7.53 13.62
N LEU A 93 0.60 -6.29 13.40
CA LEU A 93 1.60 -5.61 14.24
C LEU A 93 1.14 -5.47 15.70
N GLU A 94 -0.16 -5.29 15.94
CA GLU A 94 -0.73 -5.24 17.29
C GLU A 94 -0.63 -6.59 18.03
N ILE A 95 -0.95 -7.69 17.34
CA ILE A 95 -0.89 -9.06 17.90
C ILE A 95 0.54 -9.43 18.26
N ILE A 96 1.44 -9.28 17.30
CA ILE A 96 2.85 -9.60 17.43
C ILE A 96 3.54 -8.73 18.51
N GLY A 97 3.01 -7.53 18.74
CA GLY A 97 3.66 -6.50 19.53
C GLY A 97 4.66 -5.73 18.67
N ALA A 98 4.54 -4.40 18.66
CA ALA A 98 5.47 -3.56 17.93
C ALA A 98 6.91 -3.94 18.32
N PRO A 99 7.79 -4.28 17.35
CA PRO A 99 9.17 -4.59 17.67
C PRO A 99 9.72 -3.48 18.57
N GLY A 100 10.25 -3.86 19.73
CA GLY A 100 10.92 -2.93 20.64
C GLY A 100 11.97 -2.14 19.85
N ALA A 101 12.35 -0.95 20.33
CA ALA A 101 13.30 -0.09 19.61
C ALA A 101 14.61 -0.79 19.17
N SER A 102 14.95 -1.93 19.79
CA SER A 102 16.03 -2.86 19.44
C SER A 102 15.85 -3.63 18.13
N ALA A 103 14.62 -3.92 17.67
CA ALA A 103 14.33 -4.53 16.37
C ALA A 103 14.13 -3.47 15.25
N ARG A 104 14.29 -2.17 15.58
CA ARG A 104 14.54 -1.14 14.56
C ARG A 104 15.93 -1.26 13.93
N GLY A 105 16.77 -2.13 14.48
CA GLY A 105 18.07 -2.48 13.92
C GLY A 105 17.92 -3.74 13.07
N ILE A 106 18.49 -3.68 11.87
CA ILE A 106 18.56 -4.70 10.82
C ILE A 106 17.43 -4.53 9.78
N SER A 107 17.84 -4.00 8.62
CA SER A 107 17.04 -3.70 7.42
C SER A 107 16.50 -2.26 7.26
N ALA A 108 17.33 -1.27 7.61
CA ALA A 108 17.84 -0.53 6.47
C ALA A 108 18.67 -1.55 5.69
N LEU A 109 18.18 -2.04 4.54
CA LEU A 109 19.10 -2.58 3.54
C LEU A 109 20.08 -1.43 3.28
N ALA A 110 21.23 -1.45 3.96
CA ALA A 110 22.19 -0.38 3.92
C ALA A 110 22.56 -0.15 2.46
N GLY A 111 22.08 0.95 1.88
CA GLY A 111 22.43 1.37 0.53
C GLY A 111 21.54 0.89 -0.62
N TYR A 112 20.28 0.44 -0.41
CA TYR A 112 19.40 0.27 -1.59
C TYR A 112 19.28 1.60 -2.34
N THR A 113 19.50 1.55 -3.64
CA THR A 113 19.35 2.69 -4.54
C THR A 113 18.16 2.42 -5.42
N LEU A 114 17.24 3.39 -5.50
CA LEU A 114 16.08 3.30 -6.40
C LEU A 114 16.56 2.99 -7.81
N GLN A 115 15.98 1.96 -8.42
CA GLN A 115 16.42 1.48 -9.73
C GLN A 115 15.59 2.09 -10.84
N ASP A 116 14.27 2.15 -10.62
CA ASP A 116 13.32 2.48 -11.67
C ASP A 116 12.70 3.88 -11.47
N SER A 117 13.03 4.53 -10.35
CA SER A 117 12.47 5.83 -9.95
C SER A 117 13.52 6.80 -9.39
N SER A 118 13.18 8.09 -9.35
CA SER A 118 13.96 9.16 -8.71
C SER A 118 13.07 10.01 -7.80
N LEU A 119 13.64 10.53 -6.71
CA LEU A 119 12.86 11.28 -5.71
C LEU A 119 12.39 12.64 -6.24
N ILE A 120 11.17 13.01 -5.89
CA ILE A 120 10.64 14.36 -6.09
C ILE A 120 10.61 15.09 -4.75
N GLY A 121 11.27 16.24 -4.69
CA GLY A 121 11.29 17.11 -3.51
C GLY A 121 11.97 16.48 -2.29
N SER A 122 11.68 17.04 -1.12
CA SER A 122 12.11 16.50 0.18
C SER A 122 10.96 15.76 0.87
N TRP A 123 11.30 14.93 1.86
CA TRP A 123 10.32 14.29 2.73
C TRP A 123 9.36 15.30 3.37
N SER A 124 8.06 14.98 3.38
CA SER A 124 7.02 15.66 4.16
C SER A 124 6.19 14.62 4.90
N ASN A 125 5.80 14.91 6.14
CA ASN A 125 4.90 14.04 6.91
C ASN A 125 3.51 13.96 6.28
N ASP A 126 3.11 14.95 5.47
CA ASP A 126 1.81 14.95 4.77
C ASP A 126 1.68 13.80 3.78
N TYR A 127 2.80 13.26 3.30
CA TYR A 127 2.82 12.10 2.43
C TYR A 127 2.12 10.89 3.05
N ARG A 128 2.02 10.82 4.38
CA ARG A 128 1.32 9.72 5.07
C ARG A 128 -0.19 9.73 4.86
N TYR A 129 -0.79 10.85 4.49
CA TYR A 129 -2.25 11.02 4.44
C TYR A 129 -2.89 10.71 3.09
N TYR A 130 -2.11 10.24 2.12
CA TYR A 130 -2.64 9.85 0.82
C TYR A 130 -1.80 8.76 0.17
N ASN A 131 -2.46 7.86 -0.55
CA ASN A 131 -1.82 6.73 -1.23
C ASN A 131 -1.54 7.05 -2.71
N CYS A 132 -1.10 6.03 -3.48
CA CYS A 132 -0.82 6.18 -4.91
C CYS A 132 -2.03 6.67 -5.71
N TYR A 133 -3.24 6.22 -5.33
CA TYR A 133 -4.48 6.60 -5.99
C TYR A 133 -4.78 8.08 -5.76
N GLY A 134 -4.86 8.52 -4.51
CA GLY A 134 -5.08 9.94 -4.18
C GLY A 134 -4.06 10.84 -4.88
N TYR A 135 -2.77 10.47 -4.83
CA TYR A 135 -1.72 11.22 -5.53
C TYR A 135 -1.96 11.35 -7.04
N ALA A 136 -2.38 10.27 -7.70
CA ALA A 136 -2.57 10.22 -9.14
C ALA A 136 -3.76 11.07 -9.60
N ILE A 137 -4.87 11.05 -8.86
CA ILE A 137 -6.06 11.86 -9.17
C ILE A 137 -6.02 13.27 -8.57
N GLY A 138 -4.92 13.64 -7.90
CA GLY A 138 -4.72 14.98 -7.34
C GLY A 138 -5.52 15.26 -6.06
N GLN A 139 -5.84 14.23 -5.29
CA GLN A 139 -6.55 14.31 -4.01
C GLN A 139 -5.63 13.92 -2.85
N GLN A 140 -5.67 14.66 -1.74
CA GLN A 140 -4.94 14.31 -0.52
C GLN A 140 -5.77 13.37 0.36
N VAL A 141 -6.05 12.16 -0.17
CA VAL A 141 -6.81 11.13 0.54
C VAL A 141 -6.13 9.78 0.45
N PHE A 142 -6.14 9.02 1.55
CA PHE A 142 -5.69 7.63 1.59
C PHE A 142 -6.91 6.72 1.44
N LYS A 143 -7.33 6.51 0.19
CA LYS A 143 -8.56 5.77 -0.16
C LYS A 143 -8.36 4.92 -1.40
N ASP A 144 -9.20 3.91 -1.56
CA ASP A 144 -9.19 3.03 -2.73
C ASP A 144 -10.06 3.62 -3.87
N PRO A 145 -9.83 3.24 -5.14
CA PRO A 145 -10.71 3.57 -6.25
C PRO A 145 -12.17 3.18 -5.96
N GLY A 146 -13.12 4.06 -6.22
CA GLY A 146 -14.55 3.88 -5.93
C GLY A 146 -15.03 4.73 -4.75
N TYR A 147 -14.10 5.24 -3.92
CA TYR A 147 -14.42 6.06 -2.76
C TYR A 147 -15.25 7.30 -3.09
N HIS A 148 -14.87 8.05 -4.15
CA HIS A 148 -15.56 9.30 -4.48
C HIS A 148 -16.93 9.07 -5.12
N SER A 149 -17.14 7.94 -5.79
CA SER A 149 -18.40 7.54 -6.39
C SER A 149 -19.29 6.67 -5.48
N GLY A 150 -18.83 6.35 -4.27
CA GLY A 150 -19.56 5.51 -3.31
C GLY A 150 -19.65 4.04 -3.72
N GLN A 151 -18.73 3.58 -4.58
CA GLN A 151 -18.65 2.20 -5.03
C GLN A 151 -17.64 1.41 -4.20
N SER A 152 -17.96 0.14 -3.94
CA SER A 152 -17.07 -0.74 -3.19
C SER A 152 -15.85 -1.13 -4.03
N PHE A 153 -14.72 -1.28 -3.34
CA PHE A 153 -13.46 -1.75 -3.93
C PHE A 153 -13.07 -3.12 -3.36
N SER A 154 -12.49 -3.96 -4.21
CA SER A 154 -11.74 -5.15 -3.80
C SER A 154 -10.54 -5.35 -4.74
N VAL A 155 -9.39 -5.71 -4.19
CA VAL A 155 -8.20 -6.03 -5.02
C VAL A 155 -8.34 -7.33 -5.83
N SER A 156 -9.35 -8.15 -5.49
CA SER A 156 -9.75 -9.33 -6.28
C SER A 156 -10.45 -8.96 -7.60
N MET A 157 -10.92 -7.72 -7.75
CA MET A 157 -11.48 -7.23 -9.00
C MET A 157 -10.47 -7.28 -10.13
N GLY A 158 -10.97 -7.46 -11.36
CA GLY A 158 -10.15 -7.35 -12.56
C GLY A 158 -9.59 -5.93 -12.71
N ILE A 159 -8.39 -5.79 -13.28
CA ILE A 159 -7.76 -4.46 -13.47
C ILE A 159 -8.64 -3.50 -14.30
N ALA A 160 -9.44 -4.04 -15.23
CA ALA A 160 -10.40 -3.26 -15.99
C ALA A 160 -11.47 -2.64 -15.09
N GLU A 161 -11.99 -3.39 -14.11
CA GLU A 161 -13.02 -2.91 -13.17
C GLU A 161 -12.44 -1.85 -12.23
N ILE A 162 -11.20 -2.04 -11.75
CA ILE A 162 -10.48 -1.02 -10.97
C ILE A 162 -10.36 0.28 -11.77
N ALA A 163 -10.06 0.20 -13.07
CA ALA A 163 -10.03 1.37 -13.94
C ALA A 163 -11.42 2.02 -14.13
N ASP A 164 -12.50 1.24 -14.14
CA ASP A 164 -13.88 1.77 -14.18
C ASP A 164 -14.25 2.52 -12.90
N LEU A 165 -13.82 2.03 -11.74
CA LEU A 165 -14.00 2.71 -10.45
C LEU A 165 -13.28 4.06 -10.45
N ALA A 166 -12.04 4.11 -10.94
CA ALA A 166 -11.30 5.37 -11.06
C ALA A 166 -11.96 6.35 -12.04
N VAL A 167 -12.51 5.88 -13.17
CA VAL A 167 -13.31 6.73 -14.09
C VAL A 167 -14.57 7.25 -13.39
N SER A 168 -15.25 6.41 -12.62
CA SER A 168 -16.47 6.78 -11.89
C SER A 168 -16.20 7.84 -10.81
N ASP A 169 -15.09 7.69 -10.08
CA ASP A 169 -14.62 8.66 -9.09
C ASP A 169 -14.27 10.00 -9.73
N LEU A 170 -13.54 10.00 -10.85
CA LEU A 170 -13.28 11.22 -11.62
C LEU A 170 -14.59 11.88 -12.08
N ASN A 171 -15.59 11.09 -12.48
CA ASN A 171 -16.91 11.60 -12.83
C ASN A 171 -17.62 12.28 -11.65
N ALA A 172 -17.56 11.68 -10.45
CA ALA A 172 -18.09 12.26 -9.22
C ALA A 172 -17.33 13.54 -8.81
N LEU A 173 -16.04 13.62 -9.11
CA LEU A 173 -15.18 14.78 -8.87
C LEU A 173 -15.31 15.90 -9.93
N GLY A 174 -16.24 15.77 -10.87
CA GLY A 174 -16.50 16.82 -11.86
C GLY A 174 -15.63 16.73 -13.12
N TYR A 175 -15.13 15.54 -13.46
CA TYR A 175 -14.37 15.29 -14.68
C TYR A 175 -15.14 14.38 -15.65
N TRP A 176 -14.92 14.59 -16.95
CA TRP A 176 -15.16 13.59 -17.96
C TRP A 176 -13.94 12.67 -18.04
N GLY A 177 -14.15 11.39 -18.35
CA GLY A 177 -13.02 10.50 -18.59
C GLY A 177 -13.41 9.18 -19.21
N TYR A 178 -12.42 8.49 -19.76
CA TYR A 178 -12.55 7.14 -20.30
C TYR A 178 -11.25 6.38 -20.08
N LYS A 179 -11.34 5.04 -20.10
CA LYS A 179 -10.18 4.15 -20.00
C LYS A 179 -9.80 3.57 -21.37
N THR A 180 -8.52 3.27 -21.56
CA THR A 180 -7.96 2.56 -22.71
C THR A 180 -6.73 1.77 -22.28
N THR A 181 -6.36 0.72 -23.01
CA THR A 181 -5.09 0.00 -22.81
C THR A 181 -3.95 0.57 -23.65
N THR A 182 -4.24 1.53 -24.54
CA THR A 182 -3.26 2.16 -25.42
C THR A 182 -2.73 3.43 -24.77
N LYS A 183 -1.39 3.53 -24.61
CA LYS A 183 -0.77 4.75 -24.09
C LYS A 183 -1.05 5.91 -25.06
N PRO A 184 -1.55 7.07 -24.59
CA PRO A 184 -1.64 8.24 -25.45
C PRO A 184 -0.24 8.66 -25.92
N SER A 185 -0.14 9.01 -27.20
CA SER A 185 1.07 9.59 -27.80
C SER A 185 1.24 11.06 -27.45
N SER A 186 0.12 11.76 -27.24
CA SER A 186 0.04 13.13 -26.73
C SER A 186 -1.35 13.35 -26.13
N LEU A 187 -1.46 14.34 -25.26
CA LEU A 187 -2.74 14.79 -24.69
C LEU A 187 -3.05 16.21 -25.17
N ALA A 188 -4.34 16.53 -25.31
CA ALA A 188 -4.74 17.92 -25.42
C ALA A 188 -4.36 18.68 -24.14
N TYR A 189 -4.16 20.00 -24.23
CA TYR A 189 -3.71 20.80 -23.09
C TYR A 189 -4.68 20.80 -21.88
N TYR A 190 -5.94 20.42 -22.09
CA TYR A 190 -6.97 20.30 -21.06
C TYR A 190 -7.12 18.87 -20.51
N GLU A 191 -6.47 17.89 -21.14
CA GLU A 191 -6.50 16.50 -20.73
C GLU A 191 -5.40 16.21 -19.71
N ARG A 192 -5.69 15.19 -18.90
CA ARG A 192 -4.77 14.57 -17.96
C ARG A 192 -4.85 13.07 -18.16
N VAL A 193 -3.79 12.38 -17.76
CA VAL A 193 -3.76 10.91 -17.80
C VAL A 193 -3.27 10.34 -16.48
N VAL A 194 -3.92 9.28 -16.03
CA VAL A 194 -3.38 8.36 -15.03
C VAL A 194 -3.28 6.96 -15.62
N ALA A 195 -2.33 6.18 -15.14
CA ALA A 195 -2.18 4.77 -15.48
C ALA A 195 -2.35 3.93 -14.22
N VAL A 196 -3.01 2.79 -14.35
CA VAL A 196 -3.23 1.83 -13.26
C VAL A 196 -2.76 0.44 -13.66
N ARG A 197 -2.14 -0.24 -12.70
CA ARG A 197 -1.72 -1.64 -12.78
C ARG A 197 -1.94 -2.31 -11.44
N LYS A 198 -2.23 -3.62 -11.41
CA LYS A 198 -2.38 -4.39 -10.16
C LYS A 198 -1.39 -5.55 -10.06
N GLY A 199 -1.11 -5.91 -8.81
CA GLY A 199 -0.47 -7.14 -8.41
C GLY A 199 -1.50 -8.11 -7.83
N SER A 200 -1.00 -9.10 -7.08
CA SER A 200 -1.84 -10.05 -6.36
C SER A 200 -2.58 -9.38 -5.18
N ASN A 201 -1.89 -8.53 -4.43
CA ASN A 201 -2.35 -7.98 -3.15
C ASN A 201 -2.46 -6.46 -3.08
N ASP A 202 -1.99 -5.75 -4.09
CA ASP A 202 -2.08 -4.29 -4.14
C ASP A 202 -2.31 -3.79 -5.57
N TYR A 203 -2.61 -2.50 -5.69
CA TYR A 203 -2.68 -1.78 -6.94
C TYR A 203 -1.75 -0.58 -6.90
N HIS A 204 -1.38 -0.08 -8.08
CA HIS A 204 -0.52 1.08 -8.19
C HIS A 204 -1.00 2.02 -9.27
N PHE A 205 -0.87 3.32 -9.01
CA PHE A 205 -1.18 4.38 -9.95
C PHE A 205 0.04 5.25 -10.23
N MET A 206 0.18 5.63 -11.50
CA MET A 206 1.05 6.71 -11.98
C MET A 206 0.19 7.80 -12.60
N LYS A 207 0.64 9.06 -12.54
CA LYS A 207 0.09 10.15 -13.35
C LYS A 207 1.11 10.64 -14.36
N GLY A 208 0.64 10.93 -15.57
CA GLY A 208 1.45 11.44 -16.66
C GLY A 208 1.33 12.95 -16.82
N ASP A 209 2.35 13.55 -17.42
CA ASP A 209 2.29 14.91 -17.94
C ASP A 209 1.48 14.99 -19.26
N THR A 210 1.39 16.18 -19.86
CA THR A 210 0.65 16.40 -21.12
C THR A 210 1.30 15.72 -22.34
N SER A 211 2.60 15.42 -22.28
CA SER A 211 3.26 14.63 -23.33
C SER A 211 3.09 13.12 -23.14
N ALA A 212 2.52 12.68 -22.00
CA ALA A 212 2.46 11.29 -21.59
C ALA A 212 3.85 10.61 -21.62
N SER A 213 4.92 11.36 -21.36
CA SER A 213 6.31 10.90 -21.38
C SER A 213 7.06 11.17 -20.07
N ASP A 214 6.52 11.99 -19.17
CA ASP A 214 6.98 12.10 -17.78
C ASP A 214 5.90 11.52 -16.86
N TRP A 215 6.28 10.56 -16.02
CA TRP A 215 5.36 9.82 -15.17
C TRP A 215 5.81 9.89 -13.72
N THR A 216 4.87 10.13 -12.82
CA THR A 216 5.13 10.24 -11.38
C THR A 216 4.18 9.36 -10.60
N HIS A 217 4.64 8.82 -9.49
CA HIS A 217 3.87 7.97 -8.59
C HIS A 217 4.25 8.21 -7.15
N LYS A 218 3.48 7.58 -6.27
CA LYS A 218 3.70 7.62 -4.84
C LYS A 218 3.24 6.30 -4.22
N PRO A 219 4.13 5.32 -4.03
CA PRO A 219 3.77 4.05 -3.39
C PRO A 219 3.32 4.30 -1.94
N ALA A 220 2.12 3.82 -1.56
CA ALA A 220 1.59 3.94 -0.20
C ALA A 220 1.71 5.36 0.39
N GLY A 221 2.00 5.48 1.69
CA GLY A 221 2.24 6.74 2.41
C GLY A 221 3.62 7.37 2.20
N ASN A 222 4.37 6.97 1.17
CA ASN A 222 5.78 7.33 1.00
C ASN A 222 6.01 8.56 0.11
N GLN A 223 7.25 8.95 -0.11
CA GLN A 223 7.60 10.14 -0.89
C GLN A 223 7.21 10.00 -2.38
N PRO A 224 6.70 11.06 -3.03
CA PRO A 224 6.50 11.06 -4.47
C PRO A 224 7.81 10.85 -5.25
N MET A 225 7.71 10.12 -6.34
CA MET A 225 8.84 9.77 -7.18
C MET A 225 8.48 9.91 -8.66
N ARG A 226 9.49 10.19 -9.47
CA ARG A 226 9.43 10.21 -10.92
C ARG A 226 9.91 8.86 -11.45
N TRP A 227 9.12 8.27 -12.32
CA TRP A 227 9.48 7.06 -13.06
C TRP A 227 10.58 7.39 -14.07
N ASN A 228 11.65 6.60 -14.12
CA ASN A 228 12.82 6.89 -14.95
C ASN A 228 12.62 6.63 -16.45
N TYR A 229 11.44 6.14 -16.85
CA TYR A 229 11.15 5.74 -18.22
C TYR A 229 9.98 6.52 -18.82
N ALA A 230 10.05 6.78 -20.12
CA ALA A 230 9.01 7.56 -20.82
C ALA A 230 7.64 6.85 -20.93
N SER A 231 7.60 5.55 -20.66
CA SER A 231 6.37 4.75 -20.78
C SER A 231 6.15 3.89 -19.55
N PRO A 232 4.94 3.93 -18.96
CA PRO A 232 4.43 2.93 -18.03
C PRO A 232 4.68 1.49 -18.46
N GLY A 233 4.59 1.20 -19.76
CA GLY A 233 4.78 -0.14 -20.30
C GLY A 233 6.23 -0.59 -20.45
N TYR A 234 7.22 0.25 -20.11
CA TYR A 234 8.63 -0.07 -20.32
C TYR A 234 9.10 -1.26 -19.45
N LYS A 235 8.59 -1.36 -18.21
CA LYS A 235 8.97 -2.40 -17.25
C LYS A 235 7.77 -2.85 -16.41
N ILE A 236 7.90 -4.00 -15.76
CA ILE A 236 7.01 -4.40 -14.66
C ILE A 236 7.14 -3.36 -13.55
N TRP A 237 6.00 -2.92 -13.04
CA TRP A 237 5.98 -1.94 -11.95
C TRP A 237 6.26 -2.64 -10.63
N THR A 238 6.92 -1.93 -9.74
CA THR A 238 7.20 -2.42 -8.39
C THR A 238 6.77 -1.40 -7.36
N ASN A 239 6.70 -1.82 -6.10
CA ASN A 239 6.44 -0.90 -4.99
C ASN A 239 7.73 -0.36 -4.36
N GLU A 240 8.89 -0.33 -5.05
CA GLU A 240 10.09 0.34 -4.52
C GLU A 240 9.71 1.74 -4.02
N TYR A 241 10.28 2.19 -2.91
CA TYR A 241 9.81 3.42 -2.28
C TYR A 241 10.89 4.09 -1.45
N SER A 242 10.64 5.34 -1.10
CA SER A 242 11.51 6.12 -0.20
C SER A 242 10.71 6.73 0.94
N PHE A 243 11.17 6.49 2.16
CA PHE A 243 10.57 6.99 3.38
C PHE A 243 11.63 7.73 4.19
N GLN A 244 11.36 8.99 4.55
CA GLN A 244 12.30 9.84 5.28
C GLN A 244 13.71 9.88 4.64
N ASN A 245 13.77 9.92 3.31
CA ASN A 245 14.99 9.88 2.48
C ASN A 245 15.81 8.58 2.58
N VAL A 246 15.22 7.49 3.08
CA VAL A 246 15.80 6.14 3.01
C VAL A 246 15.05 5.33 1.97
N ASN A 247 15.77 4.70 1.05
CA ASN A 247 15.19 3.93 -0.04
C ASN A 247 15.07 2.45 0.33
N TYR A 248 14.01 1.82 -0.18
CA TYR A 248 13.69 0.43 0.11
C TYR A 248 13.41 -0.33 -1.19
N ALA A 249 13.93 -1.56 -1.25
CA ALA A 249 13.66 -2.47 -2.35
C ALA A 249 12.18 -2.85 -2.39
N ALA A 250 11.73 -3.23 -3.58
CA ALA A 250 10.37 -3.68 -3.77
C ALA A 250 10.09 -5.05 -3.14
N THR A 251 8.87 -5.21 -2.63
CA THR A 251 8.28 -6.48 -2.16
C THR A 251 7.10 -6.92 -3.02
N VAL A 252 6.50 -6.01 -3.79
CA VAL A 252 5.33 -6.25 -4.63
C VAL A 252 5.65 -5.91 -6.08
N ASN A 253 5.17 -6.78 -6.98
CA ASN A 253 5.19 -6.55 -8.42
C ASN A 253 3.76 -6.34 -8.94
N TYR A 254 3.55 -5.34 -9.78
CA TYR A 254 2.29 -5.11 -10.48
C TYR A 254 2.48 -5.51 -11.94
N ASN A 255 1.87 -6.62 -12.34
CA ASN A 255 2.13 -7.27 -13.63
C ASN A 255 0.89 -7.38 -14.52
N SER A 256 -0.29 -6.93 -14.08
CA SER A 256 -1.51 -6.92 -14.91
C SER A 256 -1.37 -6.07 -16.18
N THR A 257 -2.37 -6.16 -17.08
CA THR A 257 -2.55 -5.15 -18.14
C THR A 257 -2.57 -3.74 -17.55
N ILE A 258 -1.95 -2.78 -18.23
CA ILE A 258 -2.00 -1.36 -17.86
C ILE A 258 -3.24 -0.75 -18.49
N TYR A 259 -4.04 -0.08 -17.67
CA TYR A 259 -5.09 0.81 -18.17
C TYR A 259 -4.67 2.26 -17.98
N TYR A 260 -4.85 3.05 -19.02
CA TYR A 260 -4.73 4.50 -19.02
C TYR A 260 -6.12 5.10 -18.91
N ILE A 261 -6.28 6.10 -18.05
CA ILE A 261 -7.52 6.85 -17.87
C ILE A 261 -7.23 8.28 -18.26
N ILE A 262 -7.84 8.71 -19.37
CA ILE A 262 -7.72 10.08 -19.89
C ILE A 262 -8.94 10.85 -19.42
N TYR A 263 -8.73 12.02 -18.83
CA TYR A 263 -9.80 12.81 -18.23
C TYR A 263 -9.57 14.32 -18.33
N TRP A 264 -10.67 15.07 -18.32
CA TRP A 264 -10.68 16.53 -18.39
C TRP A 264 -11.89 17.12 -17.66
N ALA A 265 -11.85 18.41 -17.32
CA ALA A 265 -12.89 19.02 -16.49
C ALA A 265 -14.25 19.12 -17.20
N LYS A 266 -15.33 18.79 -16.50
CA LYS A 266 -16.69 19.18 -16.87
C LYS A 266 -16.79 20.69 -16.81
N ASN A 267 -17.49 21.30 -17.78
CA ASN A 267 -17.58 22.75 -17.93
C ASN A 267 -16.20 23.44 -18.10
N GLY A 268 -15.18 22.68 -18.48
CA GLY A 268 -13.84 23.18 -18.78
C GLY A 268 -13.61 23.38 -20.27
N ALA A 269 -12.34 23.54 -20.65
CA ALA A 269 -11.94 23.84 -22.03
C ALA A 269 -12.02 22.64 -23.00
N GLY A 270 -12.23 21.42 -22.48
CA GLY A 270 -12.39 20.21 -23.30
C GLY A 270 -13.81 20.01 -23.84
N PRO A 271 -14.02 18.99 -24.69
CA PRO A 271 -15.33 18.63 -25.21
C PRO A 271 -16.34 18.37 -24.09
N GLN A 272 -17.60 18.77 -24.31
CA GLN A 272 -18.70 18.53 -23.36
C GLN A 272 -19.66 17.50 -23.98
N PRO A 273 -19.37 16.19 -23.83
CA PRO A 273 -20.14 15.15 -24.48
C PRO A 273 -21.57 15.09 -23.91
N THR A 274 -22.54 15.03 -24.82
CA THR A 274 -23.97 14.87 -24.49
C THR A 274 -24.40 13.40 -24.43
N LYS A 275 -23.46 12.47 -24.66
CA LYS A 275 -23.66 11.01 -24.65
C LYS A 275 -22.51 10.33 -23.90
N LYS A 276 -22.68 9.06 -23.52
CA LYS A 276 -21.64 8.24 -22.88
C LYS A 276 -20.36 8.25 -23.73
N ILE A 277 -19.22 8.52 -23.10
CA ILE A 277 -17.90 8.52 -23.73
C ILE A 277 -17.50 7.07 -23.96
N GLN A 278 -17.20 6.73 -25.21
CA GLN A 278 -16.59 5.45 -25.57
C GLN A 278 -15.11 5.70 -25.91
N PRO A 279 -14.20 4.76 -25.63
CA PRO A 279 -12.82 4.89 -26.07
C PRO A 279 -12.78 5.04 -27.60
N ILE A 280 -11.96 5.96 -28.11
CA ILE A 280 -11.61 5.97 -29.53
C ILE A 280 -10.65 4.79 -29.72
N LEU A 281 -11.11 3.78 -30.47
CA LEU A 281 -10.33 2.60 -30.85
C LEU A 281 -9.22 2.98 -31.83
#